data_AF-D8QEJ3-F1
#
_entry.id   AF-D8QEJ3-F1
#
_cell.length_a   1.000
_cell.length_b   1.000
_cell.length_c   1.000
_cell.angle_alpha   90.00
_cell.angle_beta   90.00
_cell.angle_gamma   90.00
#
_symmetry.space_group_name_H-M   'P 1'
#
loop_
_entity.id
_entity.type
_entity.pdbx_description
1 polymer ?
#
loop_
_entity_poly.entity_id
_entity_poly.type
_entity_poly.pdbx_seq_one_letter_code
_entity_poly.pdbx_strand_id
1 'polypeptide(L)'
;MFNDPPTPLLVPLDFLRPLSQHRLLEEISIGETEGAVGLTDDAYSELAQWWPNLVRLRVPNATGTSCTLRTLLAFATHCKQLRTLTLKLDVRSAYLPNEEVAVAKTPAPALERLEINDGRIVVADEVADCLTALFPALTEVAYRADEELMFYDEAAVIYREEAWDRVSRMLRWYRSVKSGPWTDFEDFEDAVDHQYASSRGMPFF
;
A
#
# COMPACT_ATOMS: atom_id res chain seq x y z
N MET A 1 35.94 -13.56 3.63
CA MET A 1 35.53 -12.39 2.82
C MET A 1 34.09 -12.63 2.43
N PHE A 2 33.15 -11.98 3.11
CA PHE A 2 31.76 -11.96 2.65
C PHE A 2 31.72 -10.99 1.47
N ASN A 3 31.33 -11.47 0.30
CA ASN A 3 31.02 -10.57 -0.81
C ASN A 3 29.77 -9.81 -0.39
N ASP A 4 29.91 -8.53 -0.06
CA ASP A 4 28.74 -7.68 0.10
C ASP A 4 27.93 -7.77 -1.20
N PRO A 5 26.60 -8.00 -1.12
CA PRO A 5 25.78 -8.03 -2.31
C PRO A 5 25.93 -6.71 -3.05
N PRO A 6 26.03 -6.72 -4.39
CA PRO A 6 26.18 -5.49 -5.17
C PRO A 6 25.03 -4.55 -4.85
N THR A 7 25.34 -3.31 -4.48
CA THR A 7 24.34 -2.26 -4.26
C THR A 7 23.46 -2.17 -5.49
N PRO A 8 22.13 -2.34 -5.38
CA PRO A 8 21.26 -2.33 -6.54
C PRO A 8 21.34 -0.96 -7.24
N LEU A 9 21.47 -0.97 -8.57
CA LEU A 9 21.44 0.26 -9.35
C LEU A 9 20.02 0.82 -9.31
N LEU A 10 19.83 1.91 -8.57
CA LEU A 10 18.56 2.62 -8.50
C LEU A 10 18.28 3.31 -9.82
N VAL A 11 17.17 2.99 -10.47
CA VAL A 11 16.72 3.72 -11.67
C VAL A 11 16.21 5.10 -11.23
N PRO A 12 16.81 6.21 -11.70
CA PRO A 12 16.31 7.55 -11.42
C PRO A 12 15.00 7.85 -12.16
N LEU A 13 14.19 8.76 -11.60
CA LEU A 13 12.94 9.21 -12.22
C LEU A 13 13.12 9.74 -13.65
N ASP A 14 14.25 10.39 -13.95
CA ASP A 14 14.52 10.98 -15.27
C ASP A 14 14.45 9.95 -16.42
N PHE A 15 14.70 8.67 -16.15
CA PHE A 15 14.56 7.60 -17.15
C PHE A 15 13.09 7.37 -17.55
N LEU A 16 12.14 7.71 -16.67
CA LEU A 16 10.71 7.62 -16.92
C LEU A 16 10.15 8.90 -17.57
N ARG A 17 10.90 10.01 -17.57
CA ARG A 17 10.42 11.30 -18.07
C ARG A 17 9.90 11.28 -19.52
N PRO A 18 10.48 10.54 -20.48
CA PRO A 18 9.90 10.42 -21.83
C PRO A 18 8.47 9.88 -21.83
N LEU A 19 8.11 9.04 -20.85
CA LEU A 19 6.77 8.47 -20.72
C LEU A 19 5.72 9.48 -20.21
N SER A 20 6.14 10.64 -19.69
CA SER A 20 5.25 11.68 -19.18
C SER A 20 4.35 12.31 -20.24
N GLN A 21 4.70 12.15 -21.53
CA GLN A 21 3.90 12.63 -22.66
C GLN A 21 2.66 11.75 -22.92
N HIS A 22 2.66 10.51 -22.44
CA HIS A 22 1.57 9.56 -22.65
C HIS A 22 0.48 9.70 -21.59
N ARG A 23 -0.25 10.83 -21.63
CA ARG A 23 -1.30 11.19 -20.64
C ARG A 23 -2.51 10.24 -20.57
N LEU A 24 -2.63 9.34 -21.56
CA LEU A 24 -3.68 8.32 -21.65
C LEU A 24 -3.22 6.95 -21.13
N LEU A 25 -2.06 6.85 -20.48
CA LEU A 25 -1.66 5.60 -19.84
C LEU A 25 -2.59 5.28 -18.67
N GLU A 26 -3.16 4.08 -18.73
CA GLU A 26 -4.05 3.53 -17.71
C GLU A 26 -3.31 2.52 -16.83
N GLU A 27 -2.25 1.89 -17.34
CA GLU A 27 -1.55 0.81 -16.65
C GLU A 27 -0.05 0.94 -16.76
N ILE A 28 0.63 0.92 -15.63
CA ILE A 28 2.08 1.04 -15.55
C ILE A 28 2.60 0.05 -14.52
N SER A 29 3.61 -0.70 -14.92
CA SER A 29 4.34 -1.60 -14.04
C SER A 29 5.84 -1.33 -14.15
N ILE A 30 6.50 -1.11 -13.00
CA ILE A 30 7.90 -0.73 -12.89
C ILE A 30 8.58 -1.67 -11.89
N GLY A 31 9.56 -2.43 -12.36
CA GLY A 31 10.45 -3.22 -11.49
C GLY A 31 9.85 -4.51 -10.92
N GLU A 32 9.09 -5.27 -11.70
CA GLU A 32 8.40 -6.49 -11.25
C GLU A 32 9.31 -7.63 -10.78
N THR A 33 10.56 -7.71 -11.25
CA THR A 33 11.40 -8.91 -11.02
C THR A 33 12.49 -8.71 -9.97
N GLU A 34 13.40 -7.74 -10.16
CA GLU A 34 14.56 -7.57 -9.25
C GLU A 34 15.03 -6.11 -9.18
N GLY A 35 14.16 -5.18 -9.59
CA GLY A 35 14.51 -3.76 -9.76
C GLY A 35 14.35 -2.95 -8.49
N ALA A 36 15.29 -2.03 -8.28
CA ALA A 36 15.16 -0.96 -7.30
C ALA A 36 14.97 0.37 -8.03
N VAL A 37 13.95 1.12 -7.63
CA VAL A 37 13.75 2.49 -8.05
C VAL A 37 13.98 3.42 -6.87
N GLY A 38 14.75 4.48 -7.10
CA GLY A 38 15.06 5.51 -6.11
C GLY A 38 13.99 6.59 -6.06
N LEU A 39 12.71 6.20 -6.08
CA LEU A 39 11.59 7.14 -6.09
C LEU A 39 11.32 7.65 -4.68
N THR A 40 11.47 8.96 -4.50
CA THR A 40 11.04 9.70 -3.30
C THR A 40 9.56 10.05 -3.39
N ASP A 41 8.97 10.54 -2.30
CA ASP A 41 7.58 11.01 -2.31
C ASP A 41 7.34 12.10 -3.37
N ASP A 42 8.29 13.01 -3.56
CA ASP A 42 8.24 14.05 -4.60
C ASP A 42 8.24 13.45 -6.00
N ALA A 43 9.05 12.41 -6.23
CA ALA A 43 9.09 11.69 -7.50
C ALA A 43 7.75 10.98 -7.80
N TYR A 44 7.16 10.34 -6.79
CA TYR A 44 5.82 9.75 -6.92
C TYR A 44 4.73 10.81 -7.16
N SER A 45 4.84 11.97 -6.53
CA SER A 45 3.94 13.10 -6.79
C SER A 45 4.03 13.57 -8.24
N GLU A 46 5.25 13.68 -8.79
CA GLU A 46 5.47 14.00 -10.20
C GLU A 46 4.87 12.91 -11.13
N LEU A 47 5.06 11.62 -10.81
CA LEU A 47 4.45 10.51 -11.56
C LEU A 47 2.92 10.56 -11.55
N ALA A 48 2.31 10.82 -10.39
CA ALA A 48 0.85 10.95 -10.27
C ALA A 48 0.32 12.09 -11.16
N GLN A 49 1.05 13.18 -11.26
CA GLN A 49 0.70 14.29 -12.16
C GLN A 49 0.89 13.94 -13.63
N TRP A 50 1.83 13.07 -13.99
CA TRP A 50 2.04 12.65 -15.38
C TRP A 50 0.85 11.86 -15.94
N TRP A 51 0.25 10.98 -15.13
CA TRP A 51 -0.78 10.05 -15.62
C TRP A 51 -2.08 10.18 -14.81
N PRO A 52 -2.88 11.22 -15.05
CA PRO A 52 -4.12 11.44 -14.31
C PRO A 52 -5.22 10.39 -14.59
N ASN A 53 -5.11 9.66 -15.71
CA ASN A 53 -6.02 8.59 -16.10
C ASN A 53 -5.57 7.19 -15.66
N LEU A 54 -4.54 7.12 -14.80
CA LEU A 54 -3.99 5.86 -14.35
C LEU A 54 -5.05 5.05 -13.57
N VAL A 55 -5.21 3.79 -13.95
CA VAL A 55 -6.13 2.81 -13.35
C VAL A 55 -5.34 1.79 -12.52
N ARG A 56 -4.16 1.39 -12.98
CA ARG A 56 -3.27 0.46 -12.26
C ARG A 56 -1.84 0.96 -12.26
N LEU A 57 -1.24 1.00 -11.07
CA LEU A 57 0.18 1.27 -10.90
C LEU A 57 0.81 0.19 -10.05
N ARG A 58 1.88 -0.43 -10.57
CA ARG A 58 2.68 -1.40 -9.83
C ARG A 58 4.12 -0.97 -9.76
N VAL A 59 4.59 -0.68 -8.54
CA VAL A 59 5.98 -0.39 -8.23
C VAL A 59 6.38 -1.14 -6.96
N PRO A 60 6.57 -2.47 -7.02
CA PRO A 60 6.86 -3.29 -5.84
C PRO A 60 8.10 -2.80 -5.09
N ASN A 61 9.12 -2.34 -5.83
CA ASN A 61 10.32 -1.69 -5.33
C ASN A 61 11.03 -2.42 -4.17
N ALA A 62 11.07 -3.75 -4.17
CA ALA A 62 11.48 -4.57 -3.03
C ALA A 62 12.78 -4.08 -2.35
N THR A 63 13.77 -3.68 -3.16
CA THR A 63 15.09 -3.23 -2.70
C THR A 63 15.33 -1.71 -2.80
N GLY A 64 14.37 -0.92 -3.30
CA GLY A 64 14.52 0.53 -3.40
C GLY A 64 13.99 1.30 -2.19
N THR A 65 13.71 2.59 -2.38
CA THR A 65 13.24 3.50 -1.33
C THR A 65 11.76 3.29 -1.00
N SER A 66 11.44 3.25 0.29
CA SER A 66 10.06 3.26 0.78
C SER A 66 9.48 4.68 0.65
N CYS A 67 8.23 4.79 0.22
CA CYS A 67 7.48 6.04 0.22
C CYS A 67 6.59 6.15 1.46
N THR A 68 6.00 7.32 1.68
CA THR A 68 5.11 7.57 2.83
C THR A 68 3.65 7.73 2.43
N LEU A 69 2.78 8.00 3.40
CA LEU A 69 1.38 8.36 3.14
C LEU A 69 1.23 9.61 2.23
N ARG A 70 2.26 10.47 2.13
CA ARG A 70 2.24 11.61 1.20
C ARG A 70 2.16 11.15 -0.25
N THR A 71 2.77 10.02 -0.59
CA THR A 71 2.66 9.44 -1.92
C THR A 71 1.24 8.99 -2.23
N LEU A 72 0.58 8.34 -1.26
CA LEU A 72 -0.82 7.94 -1.42
C LEU A 72 -1.72 9.16 -1.62
N LEU A 73 -1.48 10.24 -0.86
CA LEU A 73 -2.20 11.50 -1.01
C LEU A 73 -2.05 12.11 -2.41
N ALA A 74 -0.84 12.07 -2.99
CA ALA A 74 -0.60 12.56 -4.34
C ALA A 74 -1.40 11.77 -5.39
N PHE A 75 -1.43 10.43 -5.29
CA PHE A 75 -2.24 9.59 -6.17
C PHE A 75 -3.74 9.83 -5.98
N ALA A 76 -4.22 9.96 -4.74
CA ALA A 76 -5.60 10.32 -4.45
C ALA A 76 -5.98 11.67 -5.08
N THR A 77 -5.04 12.62 -5.12
CA THR A 77 -5.25 13.96 -5.66
C THR A 77 -5.28 13.98 -7.18
N HIS A 78 -4.39 13.26 -7.86
CA HIS A 78 -4.19 13.38 -9.30
C HIS A 78 -4.76 12.22 -10.13
N CYS A 79 -4.82 11.00 -9.58
CA CYS A 79 -5.19 9.79 -10.30
C CYS A 79 -6.56 9.28 -9.83
N LYS A 80 -7.63 9.99 -10.21
CA LYS A 80 -8.99 9.71 -9.71
C LYS A 80 -9.57 8.37 -10.16
N GLN A 81 -9.01 7.81 -11.23
CA GLN A 81 -9.42 6.52 -11.78
C GLN A 81 -8.59 5.34 -11.25
N LEU A 82 -7.61 5.60 -10.38
CA LEU A 82 -6.69 4.59 -9.87
C LEU A 82 -7.45 3.60 -9.01
N ARG A 83 -7.44 2.32 -9.40
CA ARG A 83 -8.11 1.21 -8.70
C ARG A 83 -7.14 0.29 -7.98
N THR A 84 -5.95 0.08 -8.55
CA THR A 84 -4.94 -0.81 -7.98
C THR A 84 -3.60 -0.09 -7.87
N LEU A 85 -3.01 -0.15 -6.68
CA LEU A 85 -1.73 0.47 -6.39
C LEU A 85 -0.84 -0.51 -5.63
N THR A 86 0.35 -0.79 -6.15
CA THR A 86 1.39 -1.58 -5.47
C THR A 86 2.60 -0.70 -5.22
N LEU A 87 3.02 -0.54 -3.95
CA LEU A 87 4.14 0.34 -3.56
C LEU A 87 4.92 -0.26 -2.39
N LYS A 88 6.18 0.17 -2.24
CA LYS A 88 6.93 -0.01 -0.99
C LYS A 88 6.62 1.15 -0.05
N LEU A 89 5.95 0.88 1.08
CA LEU A 89 5.34 1.90 1.93
C LEU A 89 5.86 1.84 3.37
N ASP A 90 6.29 2.99 3.89
CA ASP A 90 6.66 3.24 5.27
C ASP A 90 5.70 4.27 5.88
N VAL A 91 4.83 3.80 6.78
CA VAL A 91 3.80 4.62 7.42
C VAL A 91 4.09 4.85 8.90
N ARG A 92 5.36 4.79 9.31
CA ARG A 92 5.75 5.12 10.69
C ARG A 92 5.42 6.56 11.09
N SER A 93 5.22 7.44 10.12
CA SER A 93 4.66 8.78 10.29
C SER A 93 3.30 8.87 9.60
N ALA A 94 2.22 8.63 10.35
CA ALA A 94 0.86 8.57 9.79
C ALA A 94 0.17 9.94 9.61
N TYR A 95 0.88 11.06 9.79
CA TYR A 95 0.27 12.38 9.77
C TYR A 95 0.05 12.93 8.36
N LEU A 96 -1.21 13.16 7.99
CA LEU A 96 -1.62 13.96 6.83
C LEU A 96 -2.46 15.16 7.30
N PRO A 97 -2.22 16.39 6.80
CA PRO A 97 -3.06 17.53 7.13
C PRO A 97 -4.50 17.33 6.64
N ASN A 98 -5.48 17.60 7.51
CA ASN A 98 -6.91 17.42 7.20
C ASN A 98 -7.37 18.18 5.94
N GLU A 99 -6.80 19.36 5.69
CA GLU A 99 -7.10 20.17 4.51
C GLU A 99 -6.66 19.47 3.22
N GLU A 100 -5.46 18.88 3.21
CA GLU A 100 -4.95 18.14 2.05
C GLU A 100 -5.79 16.89 1.78
N VAL A 101 -6.18 16.17 2.83
CA VAL A 101 -7.08 15.01 2.73
C VAL A 101 -8.45 15.41 2.17
N ALA A 102 -9.00 16.57 2.57
CA ALA A 102 -10.26 17.07 2.06
C ALA A 102 -10.20 17.40 0.56
N VAL A 103 -9.10 18.00 0.10
CA VAL A 103 -8.86 18.27 -1.33
C VAL A 103 -8.76 16.96 -2.12
N ALA A 104 -7.98 16.00 -1.62
CA ALA A 104 -7.78 14.72 -2.28
C ALA A 104 -9.07 13.89 -2.41
N LYS A 105 -10.06 14.10 -1.53
CA LYS A 105 -11.37 13.44 -1.58
C LYS A 105 -12.29 13.94 -2.70
N THR A 106 -11.95 15.04 -3.40
CA THR A 106 -12.88 15.67 -4.35
C THR A 106 -12.27 15.76 -5.76
N PRO A 107 -12.80 15.03 -6.76
CA PRO A 107 -13.77 13.92 -6.63
C PRO A 107 -13.19 12.73 -5.84
N ALA A 108 -14.08 11.84 -5.41
CA ALA A 108 -13.74 10.67 -4.59
C ALA A 108 -12.75 9.76 -5.34
N PRO A 109 -11.59 9.41 -4.75
CA PRO A 109 -10.66 8.45 -5.33
C PRO A 109 -11.29 7.07 -5.49
N ALA A 110 -10.98 6.39 -6.60
CA ALA A 110 -11.49 5.07 -6.95
C ALA A 110 -10.60 3.91 -6.48
N LEU A 111 -9.65 4.14 -5.56
CA LEU A 111 -8.71 3.09 -5.16
C LEU A 111 -9.46 1.98 -4.43
N GLU A 112 -9.37 0.77 -4.97
CA GLU A 112 -10.05 -0.43 -4.48
C GLU A 112 -9.07 -1.39 -3.81
N ARG A 113 -7.83 -1.48 -4.32
CA ARG A 113 -6.81 -2.42 -3.83
C ARG A 113 -5.46 -1.74 -3.66
N LEU A 114 -4.89 -1.89 -2.47
CA LEU A 114 -3.55 -1.42 -2.12
C LEU A 114 -2.67 -2.62 -1.72
N GLU A 115 -1.60 -2.84 -2.47
CA GLU A 115 -0.60 -3.87 -2.19
C GLU A 115 0.70 -3.21 -1.68
N ILE A 116 1.26 -3.76 -0.60
CA ILE A 116 2.34 -3.10 0.15
C ILE A 116 3.54 -4.00 0.32
N ASN A 117 4.70 -3.42 0.07
CA ASN A 117 6.03 -3.92 0.45
C ASN A 117 6.67 -3.02 1.52
N ASP A 118 7.65 -3.54 2.27
CA ASP A 118 8.29 -3.09 3.51
C ASP A 118 7.34 -2.81 4.69
N GLY A 119 6.16 -2.28 4.41
CA GLY A 119 4.99 -2.32 5.29
C GLY A 119 5.20 -1.80 6.70
N ARG A 120 6.09 -0.82 6.93
CA ARG A 120 6.45 -0.42 8.30
C ARG A 120 5.32 0.38 8.94
N ILE A 121 4.72 -0.18 9.98
CA ILE A 121 3.63 0.42 10.77
C ILE A 121 4.09 0.59 12.23
N VAL A 122 3.68 1.71 12.85
CA VAL A 122 3.75 1.88 14.32
C VAL A 122 2.38 1.66 14.95
N VAL A 123 1.34 2.32 14.43
CA VAL A 123 -0.03 2.23 14.95
C VAL A 123 -0.98 1.87 13.80
N ALA A 124 -1.43 0.61 13.77
CA ALA A 124 -2.30 0.11 12.69
C ALA A 124 -3.62 0.89 12.60
N ASP A 125 -4.17 1.28 13.74
CA ASP A 125 -5.47 1.94 13.83
C ASP A 125 -5.47 3.32 13.16
N GLU A 126 -4.44 4.12 13.43
CA GLU A 126 -4.25 5.43 12.79
C GLU A 126 -4.07 5.31 11.28
N VAL A 127 -3.39 4.25 10.83
CA VAL A 127 -3.20 3.98 9.40
C VAL A 127 -4.54 3.59 8.77
N ALA A 128 -5.34 2.75 9.41
CA ALA A 128 -6.67 2.36 8.93
C ALA A 128 -7.61 3.58 8.82
N ASP A 129 -7.60 4.48 9.80
CA ASP A 129 -8.35 5.74 9.78
C ASP A 129 -7.93 6.63 8.61
N CYS A 130 -6.61 6.80 8.44
CA CYS A 130 -6.05 7.60 7.37
C CYS A 130 -6.39 7.04 5.99
N LEU A 131 -6.27 5.72 5.80
CA LEU A 131 -6.64 5.04 4.55
C LEU A 131 -8.15 5.12 4.27
N THR A 132 -9.00 4.93 5.28
CA THR A 132 -10.46 5.05 5.14
C THR A 132 -10.88 6.47 4.77
N ALA A 133 -10.22 7.45 5.37
CA ALA A 133 -10.43 8.85 5.02
C ALA A 133 -10.00 9.09 3.58
N LEU A 134 -8.77 8.74 3.20
CA LEU A 134 -8.21 9.08 1.91
C LEU A 134 -8.87 8.32 0.74
N PHE A 135 -9.20 7.05 0.93
CA PHE A 135 -9.73 6.14 -0.09
C PHE A 135 -11.01 5.46 0.40
N PRO A 136 -12.18 6.13 0.32
CA PRO A 136 -13.43 5.57 0.81
C PRO A 136 -13.86 4.30 0.05
N ALA A 137 -13.33 4.06 -1.15
CA ALA A 137 -13.58 2.87 -1.96
C ALA A 137 -12.63 1.68 -1.64
N LEU A 138 -11.59 1.85 -0.82
CA LEU A 138 -10.51 0.87 -0.62
C LEU A 138 -10.98 -0.40 0.10
N THR A 139 -11.10 -1.50 -0.65
CA THR A 139 -11.69 -2.77 -0.22
C THR A 139 -10.68 -3.76 0.28
N GLU A 140 -9.46 -3.68 -0.24
CA GLU A 140 -8.43 -4.67 -0.01
C GLU A 140 -7.11 -3.97 0.26
N VAL A 141 -6.49 -4.33 1.37
CA VAL A 141 -5.10 -3.99 1.68
C VAL A 141 -4.37 -5.31 1.87
N ALA A 142 -3.30 -5.51 1.12
CA ALA A 142 -2.54 -6.75 1.11
C ALA A 142 -1.05 -6.46 1.30
N TYR A 143 -0.46 -7.08 2.31
CA TYR A 143 0.98 -7.08 2.52
C TYR A 143 1.61 -8.26 1.78
N ARG A 144 2.63 -8.03 0.96
CA ARG A 144 3.24 -9.07 0.11
C ARG A 144 4.39 -9.77 0.83
N ALA A 145 4.05 -10.51 1.88
CA ALA A 145 5.01 -11.20 2.74
C ALA A 145 5.91 -12.16 1.95
N ASP A 146 5.36 -12.86 0.96
CA ASP A 146 6.06 -13.80 0.09
C ASP A 146 7.23 -13.17 -0.67
N GLU A 147 7.05 -11.94 -1.17
CA GLU A 147 8.12 -11.20 -1.86
C GLU A 147 9.21 -10.73 -0.88
N GLU A 148 8.85 -10.47 0.37
CA GLU A 148 9.75 -9.91 1.38
C GLU A 148 10.62 -10.93 2.11
N LEU A 149 10.17 -12.19 2.22
CA LEU A 149 10.96 -13.27 2.82
C LEU A 149 12.30 -13.51 2.11
N MET A 150 12.44 -13.03 0.88
CA MET A 150 13.72 -13.07 0.13
C MET A 150 14.73 -12.03 0.62
N PHE A 151 14.29 -10.96 1.29
CA PHE A 151 15.11 -9.78 1.60
C PHE A 151 15.22 -9.47 3.10
N TYR A 152 14.25 -9.93 3.90
CA TYR A 152 14.17 -9.60 5.33
C TYR A 152 14.11 -10.85 6.21
N ASP A 153 14.38 -10.65 7.49
CA ASP A 153 14.21 -11.67 8.51
C ASP A 153 12.74 -12.08 8.63
N GLU A 154 12.50 -13.39 8.75
CA GLU A 154 11.16 -13.97 8.81
C GLU A 154 10.31 -13.37 9.95
N ALA A 155 10.88 -13.13 11.12
CA ALA A 155 10.14 -12.56 12.25
C ALA A 155 9.70 -11.12 11.97
N ALA A 156 10.52 -10.34 11.25
CA ALA A 156 10.16 -8.99 10.84
C ALA A 156 9.02 -9.00 9.80
N VAL A 157 9.03 -9.96 8.87
CA VAL A 157 7.96 -10.13 7.88
C VAL A 157 6.65 -10.51 8.55
N ILE A 158 6.68 -11.48 9.47
CA ILE A 158 5.50 -11.91 10.24
C ILE A 158 4.90 -10.74 11.02
N TYR A 159 5.72 -9.98 11.75
CA TYR A 159 5.24 -8.82 12.50
C TYR A 159 4.54 -7.78 11.62
N ARG A 160 5.09 -7.51 10.42
CA ARG A 160 4.48 -6.58 9.45
C ARG A 160 3.19 -7.15 8.88
N GLU A 161 3.15 -8.44 8.56
CA GLU A 161 1.96 -9.13 8.07
C GLU A 161 0.81 -9.02 9.08
N GLU A 162 1.06 -9.28 10.36
CA GLU A 162 0.07 -9.14 11.43
C GLU A 162 -0.43 -7.69 11.56
N ALA A 163 0.48 -6.71 11.50
CA ALA A 163 0.13 -5.29 11.55
C ALA A 163 -0.78 -4.86 10.39
N TRP A 164 -0.49 -5.32 9.16
CA TRP A 164 -1.33 -5.02 8.00
C TRP A 164 -2.63 -5.84 7.97
N ASP A 165 -2.65 -7.06 8.48
CA ASP A 165 -3.89 -7.80 8.65
C ASP A 165 -4.85 -7.07 9.59
N ARG A 166 -4.34 -6.49 10.68
CA ARG A 166 -5.13 -5.61 11.56
C ARG A 166 -5.71 -4.41 10.81
N VAL A 167 -4.92 -3.71 10.00
CA VAL A 167 -5.43 -2.62 9.13
C VAL A 167 -6.57 -3.13 8.24
N SER A 168 -6.38 -4.27 7.58
CA SER A 168 -7.38 -4.88 6.71
C SER A 168 -8.65 -5.30 7.43
N ARG A 169 -8.56 -5.81 8.66
CA ARG A 169 -9.73 -6.09 9.51
C ARG A 169 -10.48 -4.81 9.87
N MET A 170 -9.78 -3.76 10.26
CA MET A 170 -10.41 -2.47 10.58
C MET A 170 -11.12 -1.85 9.39
N LEU A 171 -10.51 -1.87 8.20
CA LEU A 171 -11.15 -1.40 6.97
C LEU A 171 -12.45 -2.15 6.68
N ARG A 172 -12.43 -3.49 6.82
CA ARG A 172 -13.63 -4.34 6.67
C ARG A 172 -14.70 -3.98 7.70
N TRP A 173 -14.32 -3.77 8.95
CA TRP A 173 -15.26 -3.37 9.99
C TRP A 173 -15.90 -2.00 9.70
N TYR A 174 -15.11 -0.96 9.37
CA TYR A 174 -15.64 0.37 9.01
C TYR A 174 -16.68 0.33 7.89
N ARG A 175 -16.51 -0.60 6.94
CA ARG A 175 -17.47 -0.82 5.86
C ARG A 175 -18.74 -1.50 6.34
N SER A 176 -18.62 -2.51 7.20
CA SER A 176 -19.77 -3.20 7.80
C SER A 176 -20.64 -2.24 8.62
N VAL A 177 -20.02 -1.34 9.38
CA VAL A 177 -20.71 -0.30 10.16
C VAL A 177 -21.43 0.68 9.25
N LYS A 178 -20.86 1.02 8.08
CA LYS A 178 -21.53 1.88 7.09
C LYS A 178 -22.71 1.19 6.39
N SER A 179 -22.78 -0.14 6.36
CA SER A 179 -23.77 -0.89 5.59
C SER A 179 -24.85 -1.61 6.41
N GLY A 180 -24.72 -1.70 7.75
CA GLY A 180 -25.62 -2.49 8.60
C GLY A 180 -25.87 -1.94 10.01
N PRO A 181 -26.71 -2.63 10.81
CA PRO A 181 -26.87 -2.31 12.23
C PRO A 181 -25.56 -2.55 12.98
N TRP A 182 -25.24 -1.64 13.90
CA TRP A 182 -24.00 -1.62 14.69
C TRP A 182 -23.67 -2.98 15.32
N THR A 183 -22.52 -3.54 14.96
CA THR A 183 -21.88 -4.67 15.65
C THR A 183 -20.56 -4.18 16.26
N ASP A 184 -20.30 -4.52 17.52
CA ASP A 184 -19.07 -4.12 18.20
C ASP A 184 -17.84 -4.73 17.52
N PHE A 185 -16.71 -4.02 17.56
CA PHE A 185 -15.47 -4.46 16.89
C PHE A 185 -14.86 -5.70 17.54
N GLU A 186 -14.95 -5.82 18.87
CA GLU A 186 -14.40 -6.95 19.63
C GLU A 186 -15.09 -8.26 19.25
N ASP A 187 -16.40 -8.24 19.02
CA ASP A 187 -17.17 -9.38 18.52
C ASP A 187 -16.73 -9.83 17.11
N PHE A 188 -16.15 -8.90 16.32
CA PHE A 188 -15.60 -9.20 15.00
C PHE A 188 -14.23 -9.88 15.09
N GLU A 189 -13.39 -9.52 16.06
CA GLU A 189 -12.07 -10.17 16.24
C GLU A 189 -12.22 -11.63 16.66
N ASP A 190 -13.09 -11.92 17.63
CA ASP A 190 -13.34 -13.29 18.10
C ASP A 190 -13.92 -14.20 17.00
N ALA A 191 -14.77 -13.65 16.12
CA ALA A 191 -15.36 -14.39 15.01
C ALA A 191 -14.34 -14.78 13.93
N VAL A 192 -13.35 -13.93 13.69
CA VAL A 192 -12.33 -14.14 12.64
C VAL A 192 -11.27 -15.13 13.10
N ASP A 193 -10.82 -15.06 14.35
CA ASP A 193 -9.80 -15.98 14.88
C ASP A 193 -10.27 -17.44 14.87
N HIS A 194 -11.56 -17.68 15.14
CA HIS A 194 -12.16 -19.00 15.03
C HIS A 194 -12.16 -19.56 13.59
N GLN A 195 -12.22 -18.71 12.57
CA GLN A 195 -12.24 -19.12 11.17
C GLN A 195 -10.83 -19.47 10.64
N TYR A 196 -9.78 -18.78 11.13
CA TYR A 196 -8.39 -19.08 10.78
C TYR A 196 -7.82 -20.29 11.53
N ALA A 197 -8.23 -20.51 12.79
CA ALA A 197 -7.84 -21.70 13.55
C ALA A 197 -8.28 -23.02 12.86
N SER A 198 -9.40 -22.99 12.13
CA SER A 198 -9.89 -24.14 11.37
C SER A 198 -9.14 -24.38 10.04
N SER A 199 -8.34 -23.42 9.58
CA SER A 199 -7.67 -23.44 8.27
C SER A 199 -6.19 -23.84 8.34
N ARG A 200 -5.55 -23.73 9.52
CA ARG A 200 -4.15 -24.16 9.77
C ARG A 200 -4.03 -25.62 10.21
N GLY A 201 -4.95 -26.49 9.77
CA GLY A 201 -4.79 -27.94 9.87
C GLY A 201 -3.66 -28.45 8.98
N MET A 202 -2.41 -28.17 9.35
CA MET A 202 -1.22 -28.78 8.75
C MET A 202 -1.19 -30.27 9.10
N PRO A 203 -1.03 -31.17 8.12
CA PRO A 203 -0.81 -32.58 8.38
C PRO A 203 0.59 -32.77 8.98
N PHE A 204 0.66 -33.35 10.18
CA PHE A 204 1.90 -33.91 10.71
C PHE A 204 2.29 -35.13 9.87
N PHE A 205 3.39 -35.03 9.12
CA PHE A 205 4.09 -36.17 8.54
C PHE A 205 5.59 -36.03 8.80
#